data_AF-A0A6N7MBB8-F1
#
_entry.id   AF-A0A6N7MBB8-F1
#
_cell.length_a   1.000
_cell.length_b   1.000
_cell.length_c   1.000
_cell.angle_alpha   90.00
_cell.angle_beta   90.00
_cell.angle_gamma   90.00
#
_symmetry.space_group_name_H-M   'P 1'
#
loop_
_entity.id
_entity.type
_entity.pdbx_description
1 polymer ?
#
loop_
_entity_poly.entity_id
_entity_poly.type
_entity_poly.pdbx_seq_one_letter_code
_entity_poly.pdbx_strand_id
1 'polypeptide(L)'
;MRRTGILLTCVLFGLGSITHVIIAQNPPDVMIWEDTITIPTYRINPPDPSPMFFRNQSYQGASRVIYPYPAIDNLSLEKGMQDYKALFIENDYIKLCVLPEIGGRLFYATDKTNGYEMFYRQHVIKPALIGMTGAWISGGIEFCVFHHHRASTHIPVDYRLTDNGDGSKTIWIGEFEPRHRMRWTIGITLHPGKSYLEVSGTLMNTTENINSFLYWANVATHANEQYQIIFPPS
;
A
#
# COMPACT_ATOMS: atom_id res chain seq x y z
N MET A 1 86.65 21.52 -45.58
CA MET A 1 85.44 22.33 -45.44
C MET A 1 84.38 21.48 -44.74
N ARG A 2 83.95 21.89 -43.55
CA ARG A 2 82.92 21.23 -42.72
C ARG A 2 81.53 21.44 -43.33
N ARG A 3 80.61 20.49 -43.13
CA ARG A 3 79.42 20.68 -42.28
C ARG A 3 78.64 19.37 -42.10
N THR A 4 78.61 18.94 -40.85
CA THR A 4 77.69 17.99 -40.21
C THR A 4 76.29 18.60 -40.11
N GLY A 5 75.24 17.79 -40.31
CA GLY A 5 73.85 18.13 -40.04
C GLY A 5 73.26 17.14 -39.04
N ILE A 6 72.78 17.67 -37.91
CA ILE A 6 72.18 16.97 -36.78
C ILE A 6 70.69 16.77 -37.07
N LEU A 7 70.16 15.54 -36.91
CA LEU A 7 68.73 15.26 -36.95
C LEU A 7 68.21 15.24 -35.51
N LEU A 8 67.32 16.19 -35.19
CA LEU A 8 66.71 16.33 -33.87
C LEU A 8 65.44 15.47 -33.78
N THR A 9 65.40 14.53 -32.85
CA THR A 9 64.24 13.69 -32.57
C THR A 9 63.24 14.45 -31.69
N CYS A 10 62.05 14.78 -32.22
CA CYS A 10 60.95 15.32 -31.44
C CYS A 10 60.17 14.16 -30.79
N VAL A 11 60.21 14.08 -29.46
CA VAL A 11 59.32 13.21 -28.66
C VAL A 11 58.07 14.01 -28.32
N LEU A 12 56.92 13.66 -28.91
CA LEU A 12 55.62 14.19 -28.49
C LEU A 12 55.09 13.33 -27.32
N PHE A 13 55.00 13.93 -26.14
CA PHE A 13 54.22 13.40 -25.02
C PHE A 13 52.73 13.65 -25.29
N GLY A 14 52.00 12.60 -25.67
CA GLY A 14 50.55 12.63 -25.75
C GLY A 14 49.94 12.50 -24.35
N LEU A 15 49.35 13.59 -23.85
CA LEU A 15 48.46 13.57 -22.68
C LEU A 15 47.14 12.92 -23.12
N GLY A 16 47.03 11.60 -22.96
CA GLY A 16 45.77 10.88 -23.13
C GLY A 16 44.86 11.16 -21.94
N SER A 17 43.88 12.05 -22.12
CA SER A 17 42.76 12.19 -21.17
C SER A 17 41.94 10.91 -21.20
N ILE A 18 42.04 10.10 -20.15
CA ILE A 18 41.14 8.97 -19.90
C ILE A 18 39.78 9.57 -19.52
N THR A 19 38.88 9.69 -20.49
CA THR A 19 37.47 9.97 -20.23
C THR A 19 36.86 8.72 -19.62
N HIS A 20 36.71 8.70 -18.30
CA HIS A 20 35.85 7.74 -17.64
C HIS A 20 34.41 7.98 -18.11
N VAL A 21 33.95 7.14 -19.04
CA VAL A 21 32.52 7.03 -19.34
C VAL A 21 31.88 6.40 -18.11
N ILE A 22 31.35 7.24 -17.22
CA ILE A 22 30.42 6.80 -16.18
C ILE A 22 29.15 6.41 -16.91
N ILE A 23 28.99 5.13 -17.22
CA ILE A 23 27.68 4.58 -17.55
C ILE A 23 26.88 4.68 -16.26
N ALA A 24 26.02 5.68 -16.15
CA ALA A 24 24.98 5.66 -15.14
C ALA A 24 24.20 4.36 -15.37
N GLN A 25 24.26 3.42 -14.42
CA GLN A 25 23.28 2.34 -14.39
C GLN A 25 21.93 3.04 -14.32
N ASN A 26 21.06 2.78 -15.30
CA ASN A 26 19.66 3.19 -15.15
C ASN A 26 19.21 2.66 -13.78
N PRO A 27 18.72 3.54 -12.89
CA PRO A 27 18.20 3.05 -11.62
C PRO A 27 17.16 1.97 -11.95
N PRO A 28 17.16 0.83 -11.25
CA PRO A 28 16.24 -0.25 -11.56
C PRO A 28 14.81 0.30 -11.54
N ASP A 29 14.11 0.12 -12.66
CA ASP A 29 12.82 0.74 -12.88
C ASP A 29 11.81 0.21 -11.87
N VAL A 30 11.30 1.12 -11.04
CA VAL A 30 10.04 0.87 -10.35
C VAL A 30 8.98 0.70 -11.44
N MET A 31 8.10 -0.28 -11.34
CA MET A 31 6.97 -0.45 -12.25
C MET A 31 5.68 -0.27 -11.47
N ILE A 32 4.69 0.36 -12.08
CA ILE A 32 3.35 0.55 -11.50
C ILE A 32 2.31 0.28 -12.59
N TRP A 33 1.30 -0.53 -12.30
CA TRP A 33 0.25 -0.86 -13.27
C TRP A 33 -1.04 -1.33 -12.61
N GLU A 34 -2.10 -1.36 -13.39
CA GLU A 34 -3.37 -1.98 -13.03
C GLU A 34 -3.48 -3.36 -13.70
N ASP A 35 -4.05 -4.31 -12.99
CA ASP A 35 -4.45 -5.59 -13.55
C ASP A 35 -5.66 -6.15 -12.78
N THR A 36 -6.10 -7.35 -13.13
CA THR A 36 -7.17 -8.07 -12.45
C THR A 36 -6.61 -9.30 -11.74
N ILE A 37 -7.05 -9.54 -10.50
CA ILE A 37 -6.80 -10.81 -9.82
C ILE A 37 -8.11 -11.52 -9.49
N THR A 38 -8.18 -12.81 -9.81
CA THR A 38 -9.31 -13.66 -9.44
C THR A 38 -9.01 -14.34 -8.11
N ILE A 39 -9.83 -14.06 -7.10
CA ILE A 39 -9.69 -14.69 -5.78
C ILE A 39 -10.99 -15.44 -5.45
N PRO A 40 -10.91 -16.66 -4.88
CA PRO A 40 -12.09 -17.28 -4.29
C PRO A 40 -12.65 -16.40 -3.15
N THR A 41 -13.91 -16.02 -3.25
CA THR A 41 -14.56 -15.06 -2.35
C THR A 41 -15.89 -15.60 -1.82
N TYR A 42 -16.13 -15.40 -0.53
CA TYR A 42 -17.45 -15.57 0.07
C TYR A 42 -18.28 -14.31 -0.15
N ARG A 43 -19.47 -14.47 -0.75
CA ARG A 43 -20.36 -13.35 -1.05
C ARG A 43 -20.85 -12.67 0.22
N ILE A 44 -21.07 -11.37 0.12
CA ILE A 44 -21.77 -10.59 1.14
C ILE A 44 -23.19 -10.39 0.63
N ASN A 45 -24.20 -10.78 1.41
CA ASN A 45 -25.59 -10.54 1.05
C ASN A 45 -25.90 -9.04 1.17
N PRO A 46 -27.01 -8.55 0.57
CA PRO A 46 -27.42 -7.16 0.75
C PRO A 46 -27.46 -6.77 2.24
N PRO A 47 -26.96 -5.57 2.60
CA PRO A 47 -26.93 -5.12 3.98
C PRO A 47 -28.34 -4.82 4.51
N ASP A 48 -28.49 -4.67 5.83
CA ASP A 48 -29.76 -4.27 6.45
C ASP A 48 -30.21 -2.91 5.86
N PRO A 49 -31.41 -2.82 5.25
CA PRO A 49 -31.93 -1.58 4.70
C PRO A 49 -32.28 -0.54 5.79
N SER A 50 -32.39 -0.97 7.05
CA SER A 50 -32.74 -0.12 8.18
C SER A 50 -31.53 0.71 8.62
N PRO A 51 -31.62 2.05 8.65
CA PRO A 51 -30.51 2.87 9.10
C PRO A 51 -30.23 2.61 10.58
N MET A 52 -28.96 2.31 10.88
CA MET A 52 -28.49 2.18 12.25
C MET A 52 -27.88 3.48 12.75
N PHE A 53 -28.65 4.24 13.51
CA PHE A 53 -28.16 5.39 14.27
C PHE A 53 -27.32 4.94 15.48
N PHE A 54 -26.77 5.92 16.21
CA PHE A 54 -25.96 5.66 17.40
C PHE A 54 -26.66 4.73 18.39
N ARG A 55 -25.96 3.65 18.74
CA ARG A 55 -26.27 2.79 19.89
C ARG A 55 -25.07 2.90 20.82
N ASN A 56 -25.31 2.95 22.13
CA ASN A 56 -24.25 3.04 23.14
C ASN A 56 -23.42 1.73 23.21
N GLN A 57 -22.67 1.46 22.15
CA GLN A 57 -21.91 0.24 21.91
C GLN A 57 -20.44 0.61 21.77
N SER A 58 -19.58 -0.14 22.47
CA SER A 58 -18.13 -0.06 22.31
C SER A 58 -17.67 -0.90 21.13
N TYR A 59 -16.67 -0.41 20.41
CA TYR A 59 -15.99 -1.06 19.31
C TYR A 59 -14.51 -0.71 19.36
N GLN A 60 -13.67 -1.69 19.73
CA GLN A 60 -12.22 -1.53 19.87
C GLN A 60 -11.81 -0.35 20.77
N GLY A 61 -12.52 -0.17 21.89
CA GLY A 61 -12.24 0.92 22.85
C GLY A 61 -12.79 2.29 22.46
N ALA A 62 -13.54 2.40 21.36
CA ALA A 62 -14.18 3.63 20.91
C ALA A 62 -15.69 3.41 20.59
N SER A 63 -16.42 4.49 20.31
CA SER A 63 -17.87 4.41 20.05
C SER A 63 -18.18 3.82 18.67
N ARG A 64 -19.08 2.84 18.63
CA ARG A 64 -19.56 2.26 17.37
C ARG A 64 -20.61 3.15 16.71
N VAL A 65 -20.19 3.94 15.72
CA VAL A 65 -21.08 4.79 14.92
C VAL A 65 -20.94 4.43 13.45
N ILE A 66 -22.00 3.93 12.81
CA ILE A 66 -21.93 3.50 11.40
C ILE A 66 -22.72 4.36 10.43
N TYR A 67 -23.79 5.03 10.85
CA TYR A 67 -24.56 5.92 9.97
C TYR A 67 -23.67 6.97 9.29
N PRO A 68 -23.72 7.14 7.95
CA PRO A 68 -24.78 6.65 7.05
C PRO A 68 -24.53 5.27 6.40
N TYR A 69 -23.47 4.55 6.78
CA TYR A 69 -23.24 3.21 6.27
C TYR A 69 -24.29 2.21 6.79
N PRO A 70 -24.74 1.28 5.93
CA PRO A 70 -25.67 0.25 6.35
C PRO A 70 -24.92 -0.85 7.14
N ALA A 71 -25.66 -1.63 7.91
CA ALA A 71 -25.10 -2.76 8.63
C ALA A 71 -24.94 -3.97 7.71
N ILE A 72 -23.76 -4.57 7.72
CA ILE A 72 -23.39 -5.74 6.93
C ILE A 72 -23.32 -6.95 7.87
N ASP A 73 -24.46 -7.36 8.40
CA ASP A 73 -24.59 -8.44 9.38
C ASP A 73 -25.02 -9.79 8.78
N ASN A 74 -25.30 -9.81 7.47
CA ASN A 74 -25.71 -10.99 6.73
C ASN A 74 -24.59 -11.51 5.80
N LEU A 75 -23.62 -12.23 6.35
CA LEU A 75 -22.54 -12.85 5.57
C LEU A 75 -23.01 -14.17 4.96
N SER A 76 -22.68 -14.42 3.68
CA SER A 76 -23.02 -15.67 3.00
C SER A 76 -21.92 -16.72 3.16
N LEU A 77 -22.32 -18.00 3.14
CA LEU A 77 -21.40 -19.13 2.99
C LEU A 77 -21.18 -19.50 1.51
N GLU A 78 -21.84 -18.81 0.58
CA GLU A 78 -21.65 -18.99 -0.85
C GLU A 78 -20.29 -18.48 -1.29
N LYS A 79 -19.43 -19.42 -1.72
CA LYS A 79 -18.10 -19.15 -2.24
C LYS A 79 -18.12 -19.20 -3.77
N GLY A 80 -17.54 -18.20 -4.43
CA GLY A 80 -17.34 -18.18 -5.88
C GLY A 80 -16.01 -17.55 -6.24
N MET A 81 -15.57 -17.69 -7.50
CA MET A 81 -14.45 -16.89 -8.00
C MET A 81 -14.94 -15.47 -8.25
N GLN A 82 -14.18 -14.47 -7.80
CA GLN A 82 -14.45 -13.07 -8.04
C GLN A 82 -13.19 -12.38 -8.54
N ASP A 83 -13.36 -11.61 -9.61
CA ASP A 83 -12.33 -10.72 -10.13
C ASP A 83 -12.30 -9.44 -9.31
N TYR A 84 -11.10 -9.02 -8.95
CA TYR A 84 -10.84 -7.76 -8.27
C TYR A 84 -9.87 -6.92 -9.08
N LYS A 85 -10.14 -5.62 -9.13
CA LYS A 85 -9.12 -4.67 -9.57
C LYS A 85 -7.95 -4.69 -8.60
N ALA A 86 -6.74 -4.83 -9.15
CA ALA A 86 -5.51 -4.84 -8.40
C ALA A 86 -4.54 -3.77 -8.93
N LEU A 87 -3.96 -3.02 -8.00
CA LEU A 87 -2.93 -2.03 -8.28
C LEU A 87 -1.59 -2.62 -7.86
N PHE A 88 -0.70 -2.79 -8.81
CA PHE A 88 0.61 -3.37 -8.59
C PHE A 88 1.68 -2.29 -8.61
N ILE A 89 2.66 -2.44 -7.73
CA ILE A 89 3.90 -1.70 -7.78
C ILE A 89 5.05 -2.64 -7.41
N GLU A 90 6.14 -2.60 -8.17
CA GLU A 90 7.33 -3.40 -7.84
C GLU A 90 8.64 -2.68 -8.19
N ASN A 91 9.72 -3.10 -7.54
CA ASN A 91 11.10 -2.78 -7.91
C ASN A 91 11.94 -4.07 -7.86
N ASP A 92 13.27 -3.99 -7.81
CA ASP A 92 14.13 -5.17 -7.72
C ASP A 92 13.86 -6.06 -6.49
N TYR A 93 13.40 -5.47 -5.38
CA TYR A 93 13.33 -6.12 -4.08
C TYR A 93 11.92 -6.49 -3.66
N ILE A 94 10.92 -5.67 -3.98
CA ILE A 94 9.58 -5.81 -3.43
C ILE A 94 8.55 -5.77 -4.56
N LYS A 95 7.53 -6.64 -4.48
CA LYS A 95 6.30 -6.55 -5.27
C LYS A 95 5.08 -6.42 -4.36
N LEU A 96 4.29 -5.38 -4.55
CA LEU A 96 3.08 -5.09 -3.77
C LEU A 96 1.82 -5.27 -4.61
N CYS A 97 0.71 -5.59 -3.94
CA CYS A 97 -0.62 -5.58 -4.52
C CYS A 97 -1.58 -4.84 -3.59
N VAL A 98 -2.31 -3.85 -4.12
CA VAL A 98 -3.34 -3.09 -3.40
C VAL A 98 -4.70 -3.36 -4.05
N LEU A 99 -5.72 -3.62 -3.21
CA LEU A 99 -7.10 -3.84 -3.66
C LEU A 99 -7.97 -2.62 -3.34
N PRO A 100 -8.17 -1.69 -4.29
CA PRO A 100 -9.01 -0.52 -4.09
C PRO A 100 -10.46 -0.90 -3.75
N GLU A 101 -10.96 -2.01 -4.29
CA GLU A 101 -12.34 -2.49 -4.05
C GLU A 101 -12.57 -3.05 -2.63
N ILE A 102 -11.50 -3.35 -1.90
CA ILE A 102 -11.55 -3.81 -0.51
C ILE A 102 -10.83 -2.78 0.37
N GLY A 103 -11.42 -1.59 0.42
CA GLY A 103 -10.97 -0.52 1.31
C GLY A 103 -9.60 0.09 1.00
N GLY A 104 -9.01 -0.23 -0.15
CA GLY A 104 -7.62 0.14 -0.46
C GLY A 104 -6.61 -0.70 0.31
N ARG A 105 -6.96 -1.92 0.71
CA ARG A 105 -6.06 -2.80 1.46
C ARG A 105 -4.80 -3.07 0.66
N LEU A 106 -3.63 -2.85 1.27
CA LEU A 106 -2.38 -3.43 0.77
C LEU A 106 -2.49 -4.93 1.05
N PHE A 107 -2.81 -5.70 0.02
CA PHE A 107 -3.26 -7.08 0.14
C PHE A 107 -2.12 -8.06 0.38
N TYR A 108 -0.98 -7.84 -0.26
CA TYR A 108 0.27 -8.53 0.03
C TYR A 108 1.49 -7.70 -0.40
N ALA A 109 2.65 -8.12 0.11
CA ALA A 109 3.96 -7.58 -0.22
C ALA A 109 4.96 -8.73 -0.25
N THR A 110 5.51 -9.03 -1.41
CA THR A 110 6.47 -10.12 -1.60
C THR A 110 7.88 -9.56 -1.66
N ASP A 111 8.76 -10.07 -0.80
CA ASP A 111 10.22 -9.93 -0.92
C ASP A 111 10.70 -10.83 -2.07
N LYS A 112 11.17 -10.21 -3.15
CA LYS A 112 11.63 -10.88 -4.37
C LYS A 112 12.97 -11.59 -4.20
N THR A 113 13.73 -11.27 -3.15
CA THR A 113 15.05 -11.88 -2.91
C THR A 113 14.95 -13.33 -2.44
N ASN A 114 13.83 -13.70 -1.80
CA ASN A 114 13.61 -15.01 -1.21
C ASN A 114 12.17 -15.55 -1.40
N GLY A 115 11.27 -14.78 -2.02
CA GLY A 115 9.88 -15.16 -2.24
C GLY A 115 8.96 -15.08 -1.01
N TYR A 116 9.40 -14.44 0.08
CA TYR A 116 8.66 -14.35 1.33
C TYR A 116 7.55 -13.28 1.25
N GLU A 117 6.36 -13.61 1.73
CA GLU A 117 5.27 -12.62 1.89
C GLU A 117 5.45 -11.90 3.23
N MET A 118 5.82 -10.61 3.16
CA MET A 118 6.06 -9.75 4.33
C MET A 118 4.82 -9.62 5.23
N PHE A 119 3.63 -9.74 4.63
CA PHE A 119 2.34 -9.70 5.30
C PHE A 119 1.56 -10.99 5.03
N TYR A 120 0.64 -11.33 5.93
CA TYR A 120 -0.24 -12.48 5.76
C TYR A 120 -1.09 -12.31 4.49
N ARG A 121 -0.78 -13.08 3.44
CA ARG A 121 -1.50 -13.05 2.17
C ARG A 121 -2.69 -14.01 2.22
N GLN A 122 -3.88 -13.48 1.98
CA GLN A 122 -5.06 -14.33 1.84
C GLN A 122 -5.09 -15.00 0.47
N HIS A 123 -5.43 -16.29 0.45
CA HIS A 123 -5.78 -17.01 -0.77
C HIS A 123 -7.29 -17.12 -0.98
N VAL A 124 -8.08 -16.61 -0.04
CA VAL A 124 -9.55 -16.58 -0.07
C VAL A 124 -10.03 -15.30 0.63
N ILE A 125 -10.94 -14.55 -0.01
CA ILE A 125 -11.63 -13.43 0.66
C ILE A 125 -12.82 -14.00 1.42
N LYS A 126 -12.69 -14.12 2.75
CA LYS A 126 -13.76 -14.57 3.64
C LYS A 126 -14.04 -13.52 4.71
N PRO A 127 -15.03 -12.64 4.52
CA PRO A 127 -15.42 -11.69 5.54
C PRO A 127 -15.91 -12.39 6.81
N ALA A 128 -15.67 -11.76 7.95
CA ALA A 128 -16.22 -12.11 9.25
C ALA A 128 -16.86 -10.87 9.89
N LEU A 129 -17.77 -11.07 10.85
CA LEU A 129 -18.47 -10.01 11.58
C LEU A 129 -17.58 -9.31 12.62
N ILE A 130 -16.49 -8.71 12.14
CA ILE A 130 -15.47 -8.01 12.94
C ILE A 130 -15.45 -6.52 12.62
N GLY A 131 -15.75 -6.13 11.37
CA GLY A 131 -15.71 -4.75 10.91
C GLY A 131 -16.76 -3.88 11.61
N MET A 132 -16.57 -2.57 11.59
CA MET A 132 -17.50 -1.66 12.27
C MET A 132 -18.91 -1.78 11.68
N THR A 133 -19.02 -1.86 10.35
CA THR A 133 -20.26 -2.14 9.62
C THR A 133 -20.62 -3.64 9.64
N GLY A 134 -19.65 -4.52 9.85
CA GLY A 134 -19.82 -5.96 9.97
C GLY A 134 -18.74 -6.71 9.20
N ALA A 135 -18.77 -6.65 7.87
CA ALA A 135 -17.79 -7.32 7.02
C ALA A 135 -16.36 -6.78 7.20
N TRP A 136 -15.44 -7.68 7.55
CA TRP A 136 -14.00 -7.41 7.60
C TRP A 136 -13.21 -8.68 7.27
N ILE A 137 -12.04 -8.52 6.66
CA ILE A 137 -11.12 -9.62 6.33
C ILE A 137 -9.79 -9.45 7.05
N SER A 138 -9.09 -10.54 7.37
CA SER A 138 -7.71 -10.50 7.85
C SER A 138 -6.71 -10.38 6.70
N GLY A 139 -5.41 -10.21 6.99
CA GLY A 139 -4.34 -10.22 6.00
C GLY A 139 -3.94 -8.85 5.46
N GLY A 140 -2.70 -8.74 4.97
CA GLY A 140 -2.16 -7.49 4.43
C GLY A 140 -2.07 -6.36 5.47
N ILE A 141 -2.24 -5.12 4.99
CA ILE A 141 -2.37 -3.91 5.82
C ILE A 141 -3.72 -3.26 5.56
N GLU A 142 -4.48 -3.09 6.63
CA GLU A 142 -5.65 -2.22 6.64
C GLU A 142 -5.27 -0.82 7.17
N PHE A 143 -5.43 0.20 6.33
CA PHE A 143 -5.34 1.60 6.74
C PHE A 143 -6.64 2.04 7.42
N CYS A 144 -6.61 2.01 8.75
CA CYS A 144 -7.74 2.29 9.63
C CYS A 144 -7.88 3.81 9.84
N VAL A 145 -8.73 4.45 9.05
CA VAL A 145 -8.93 5.91 9.06
C VAL A 145 -10.41 6.25 9.00
N PHE A 146 -11.04 7.02 9.88
CA PHE A 146 -10.57 7.68 11.10
C PHE A 146 -10.85 6.83 12.36
N HIS A 147 -10.98 5.52 12.20
CA HIS A 147 -11.33 4.58 13.27
C HIS A 147 -10.73 3.20 13.01
N HIS A 148 -10.52 2.42 14.07
CA HIS A 148 -10.07 1.03 14.02
C HIS A 148 -11.17 0.04 14.43
N HIS A 149 -11.49 -1.01 13.66
CA HIS A 149 -11.31 -1.08 12.20
C HIS A 149 -12.18 -0.03 11.49
N ARG A 150 -11.88 0.27 10.23
CA ARG A 150 -12.59 1.31 9.48
C ARG A 150 -14.00 0.84 9.08
N ALA A 151 -14.97 1.76 9.04
CA ALA A 151 -16.32 1.46 8.58
C ALA A 151 -16.39 1.00 7.12
N SER A 152 -15.60 1.63 6.25
CA SER A 152 -15.47 1.33 4.82
C SER A 152 -14.33 0.34 4.50
N THR A 153 -13.88 -0.47 5.47
CA THR A 153 -12.78 -1.45 5.29
C THR A 153 -13.00 -2.46 4.15
N HIS A 154 -14.26 -2.70 3.80
CA HIS A 154 -14.68 -3.61 2.72
C HIS A 154 -15.51 -2.89 1.65
N ILE A 155 -15.30 -1.59 1.48
CA ILE A 155 -15.97 -0.74 0.48
C ILE A 155 -14.89 -0.18 -0.47
N PRO A 156 -15.18 -0.02 -1.77
CA PRO A 156 -14.23 0.59 -2.69
C PRO A 156 -13.76 1.98 -2.26
N VAL A 157 -12.49 2.28 -2.54
CA VAL A 157 -11.88 3.60 -2.37
C VAL A 157 -11.39 4.15 -3.72
N ASP A 158 -11.24 5.47 -3.79
CA ASP A 158 -10.59 6.12 -4.93
C ASP A 158 -9.09 5.83 -4.92
N TYR A 159 -8.47 5.83 -6.11
CA TYR A 159 -7.03 5.67 -6.23
C TYR A 159 -6.42 6.47 -7.38
N ARG A 160 -5.10 6.64 -7.35
CA ARG A 160 -4.30 7.25 -8.41
C ARG A 160 -2.90 6.64 -8.44
N LEU A 161 -2.39 6.36 -9.63
CA LEU A 161 -1.01 5.94 -9.87
C LEU A 161 -0.18 7.15 -10.29
N THR A 162 1.02 7.33 -9.72
CA THR A 162 1.88 8.48 -9.99
C THR A 162 3.33 8.05 -10.20
N ASP A 163 3.94 8.57 -11.26
CA ASP A 163 5.39 8.57 -11.48
C ASP A 163 6.01 9.81 -10.85
N ASN A 164 7.03 9.63 -10.00
CA ASN A 164 7.73 10.73 -9.36
C ASN A 164 9.01 11.10 -10.13
N GLY A 165 9.49 12.34 -9.96
CA GLY A 165 10.64 12.88 -10.70
C GLY A 165 11.99 12.24 -10.35
N ASP A 166 12.06 11.48 -9.24
CA ASP A 166 13.25 10.77 -8.76
C ASP A 166 13.28 9.29 -9.17
N GLY A 167 12.33 8.84 -10.00
CA GLY A 167 12.19 7.45 -10.42
C GLY A 167 11.38 6.57 -9.47
N SER A 168 10.98 7.07 -8.31
CA SER A 168 10.01 6.39 -7.45
C SER A 168 8.61 6.45 -8.06
N LYS A 169 7.73 5.55 -7.63
CA LYS A 169 6.31 5.55 -8.04
C LYS A 169 5.43 5.34 -6.82
N THR A 170 4.21 5.87 -6.88
CA THR A 170 3.29 5.86 -5.74
C THR A 170 1.89 5.41 -6.16
N ILE A 171 1.34 4.45 -5.41
CA ILE A 171 -0.09 4.14 -5.39
C ILE A 171 -0.73 5.02 -4.33
N TRP A 172 -1.58 5.95 -4.74
CA TRP A 172 -2.44 6.74 -3.86
C TRP A 172 -3.80 6.06 -3.73
N ILE A 173 -4.32 5.97 -2.50
CA ILE A 173 -5.68 5.54 -2.18
C ILE A 173 -6.32 6.55 -1.25
N GLY A 174 -7.63 6.72 -1.30
CA GLY A 174 -8.31 7.66 -0.42
C GLY A 174 -9.82 7.62 -0.54
N GLU A 175 -10.49 8.25 0.43
CA GLU A 175 -11.94 8.42 0.39
C GLU A 175 -12.35 9.74 1.07
N PHE A 176 -13.55 10.21 0.74
CA PHE A 176 -14.31 11.10 1.61
C PHE A 176 -15.16 10.23 2.56
N GLU A 177 -14.87 10.30 3.86
CA GLU A 177 -15.55 9.48 4.86
C GLU A 177 -16.80 10.22 5.37
N PRO A 178 -18.02 9.69 5.12
CA PRO A 178 -19.27 10.43 5.29
C PRO A 178 -19.70 10.57 6.74
N ARG A 179 -19.22 9.74 7.67
CA ARG A 179 -19.59 9.85 9.10
C ARG A 179 -18.96 11.09 9.71
N HIS A 180 -17.69 11.34 9.41
CA HIS A 180 -16.95 12.52 9.88
C HIS A 180 -17.01 13.69 8.90
N ARG A 181 -17.39 13.44 7.63
CA ARG A 181 -17.26 14.39 6.52
C ARG A 181 -15.83 14.93 6.40
N MET A 182 -14.87 14.02 6.50
CA MET A 182 -13.44 14.28 6.43
C MET A 182 -12.84 13.50 5.26
N ARG A 183 -11.68 13.93 4.75
CA ARG A 183 -10.97 13.23 3.67
C ARG A 183 -9.69 12.62 4.17
N TRP A 184 -9.34 11.45 3.65
CA TRP A 184 -8.02 10.91 3.85
C TRP A 184 -7.42 10.38 2.55
N THR A 185 -6.10 10.41 2.50
CA THR A 185 -5.33 9.88 1.38
C THR A 185 -4.07 9.23 1.93
N ILE A 186 -3.75 8.03 1.47
CA ILE A 186 -2.54 7.29 1.81
C ILE A 186 -1.79 7.00 0.51
N GLY A 187 -0.50 7.28 0.48
CA GLY A 187 0.42 6.98 -0.61
C GLY A 187 1.37 5.85 -0.23
N ILE A 188 1.45 4.82 -1.08
CA ILE A 188 2.37 3.69 -0.94
C ILE A 188 3.42 3.82 -2.04
N THR A 189 4.65 4.12 -1.65
CA THR A 189 5.75 4.44 -2.58
C THR A 189 6.82 3.36 -2.55
N LEU A 190 7.28 2.95 -3.73
CA LEU A 190 8.54 2.22 -3.89
C LEU A 190 9.57 3.12 -4.58
N HIS A 191 10.81 3.01 -4.10
CA HIS A 191 11.97 3.75 -4.60
C HIS A 191 12.91 2.81 -5.37
N PRO A 192 13.59 3.29 -6.43
CA PRO A 192 14.64 2.52 -7.08
C PRO A 192 15.75 2.12 -6.10
N GLY A 193 16.20 0.87 -6.18
CA GLY A 193 17.32 0.38 -5.37
C GLY A 193 17.06 0.28 -3.86
N LYS A 194 15.80 0.37 -3.39
CA LYS A 194 15.42 0.27 -1.98
C LYS A 194 14.62 -0.99 -1.69
N SER A 195 14.89 -1.63 -0.55
CA SER A 195 14.18 -2.81 -0.03
C SER A 195 13.19 -2.47 1.08
N TYR A 196 12.62 -1.27 1.06
CA TYR A 196 11.53 -0.87 1.95
C TYR A 196 10.40 -0.26 1.13
N LEU A 197 9.20 -0.29 1.70
CA LEU A 197 8.06 0.49 1.23
C LEU A 197 7.91 1.72 2.10
N GLU A 198 7.57 2.86 1.49
CA GLU A 198 7.27 4.09 2.19
C GLU A 198 5.75 4.32 2.19
N VAL A 199 5.20 4.67 3.36
CA VAL A 199 3.80 5.08 3.48
C VAL A 199 3.76 6.54 3.91
N SER A 200 3.10 7.37 3.11
CA SER A 200 2.77 8.76 3.45
C SER A 200 1.26 8.94 3.50
N GLY A 201 0.77 9.96 4.21
CA GLY A 201 -0.66 10.14 4.37
C GLY A 201 -1.07 11.56 4.70
N THR A 202 -2.26 11.94 4.26
CA THR A 202 -2.93 13.20 4.61
C THR A 202 -4.31 12.90 5.17
N LEU A 203 -4.61 13.51 6.32
CA LEU A 203 -5.88 13.43 7.03
C LEU A 203 -6.43 14.85 7.09
N MET A 204 -7.54 15.12 6.41
CA MET A 204 -8.07 16.47 6.25
C MET A 204 -9.44 16.60 6.89
N ASN A 205 -9.53 17.46 7.91
CA ASN A 205 -10.81 17.91 8.44
C ASN A 205 -11.44 18.92 7.47
N THR A 206 -12.46 18.49 6.73
CA THR A 206 -13.19 19.35 5.77
C THR A 206 -14.45 19.96 6.38
N THR A 207 -14.53 20.06 7.71
CA THR A 207 -15.66 20.64 8.44
C THR A 207 -15.22 21.84 9.29
N GLU A 208 -16.18 22.64 9.74
CA GLU A 208 -15.95 23.78 10.63
C GLU A 208 -15.67 23.39 12.09
N ASN A 209 -16.00 22.14 12.47
CA ASN A 209 -15.89 21.66 13.83
C ASN A 209 -14.59 20.86 14.05
N ILE A 210 -14.09 20.87 15.28
CA ILE A 210 -13.02 19.95 15.70
C ILE A 210 -13.56 18.52 15.66
N ASN A 211 -12.84 17.62 15.00
CA ASN A 211 -13.12 16.18 14.98
C ASN A 211 -11.97 15.42 15.63
N SER A 212 -12.31 14.40 16.42
CA SER A 212 -11.35 13.39 16.85
C SER A 212 -11.13 12.36 15.75
N PHE A 213 -9.98 11.71 15.76
CA PHE A 213 -9.69 10.59 14.87
C PHE A 213 -8.76 9.58 15.52
N LEU A 214 -8.82 8.35 15.01
CA LEU A 214 -7.82 7.31 15.22
C LEU A 214 -7.19 6.96 13.88
N TYR A 215 -5.90 6.64 13.89
CA TYR A 215 -5.18 6.11 12.75
C TYR A 215 -4.38 4.87 13.15
N TRP A 216 -4.55 3.78 12.39
CA TRP A 216 -3.72 2.59 12.51
C TRP A 216 -3.37 2.05 11.12
N ALA A 217 -2.11 1.70 10.91
CA ALA A 217 -1.73 0.75 9.87
C ALA A 217 -1.80 -0.65 10.48
N ASN A 218 -2.95 -1.29 10.36
CA ASN A 218 -3.19 -2.60 10.98
C ASN A 218 -2.62 -3.71 10.10
N VAL A 219 -1.43 -4.18 10.46
CA VAL A 219 -0.64 -5.18 9.71
C VAL A 219 -0.95 -6.58 10.23
N ALA A 220 -1.24 -7.51 9.32
CA ALA A 220 -1.32 -8.93 9.62
C ALA A 220 -0.07 -9.66 9.11
N THR A 221 0.45 -10.60 9.90
CA THR A 221 1.66 -11.38 9.60
C THR A 221 1.41 -12.86 9.89
N HIS A 222 2.20 -13.73 9.27
CA HIS A 222 2.26 -15.14 9.66
C HIS A 222 2.95 -15.24 11.02
N ALA A 223 2.33 -15.93 11.97
CA ALA A 223 2.90 -16.21 13.28
C ALA A 223 3.01 -17.73 13.50
N ASN A 224 4.08 -18.13 14.19
CA ASN A 224 4.33 -19.50 14.64
C ASN A 224 5.01 -19.43 16.03
N GLU A 225 5.37 -20.59 16.59
CA GLU A 225 5.98 -20.68 17.92
C GLU A 225 7.31 -19.92 18.06
N GLN A 226 7.99 -19.65 16.94
CA GLN A 226 9.27 -18.95 16.88
C GLN A 226 9.13 -17.48 16.46
N TYR A 227 7.94 -17.00 16.13
CA TYR A 227 7.72 -15.62 15.68
C TYR A 227 7.95 -14.64 16.83
N GLN A 228 8.78 -13.63 16.60
CA GLN A 228 9.12 -12.63 17.59
C GLN A 228 8.55 -11.27 17.20
N ILE A 229 8.00 -10.57 18.19
CA ILE A 229 7.63 -9.16 18.07
C ILE A 229 8.58 -8.38 18.97
N ILE A 230 9.38 -7.51 18.36
CA ILE A 230 10.38 -6.72 19.06
C ILE A 230 9.85 -5.28 19.13
N PHE A 231 9.59 -4.81 20.34
CA PHE A 231 9.21 -3.42 20.60
C PHE A 231 10.43 -2.63 21.10
N PRO A 232 10.49 -1.32 20.84
CA PRO A 232 11.44 -0.45 21.53
C PRO A 232 11.21 -0.51 23.05
N PRO A 233 12.24 -0.24 23.87
CA PRO A 233 12.07 -0.11 25.31
C PRO A 233 11.01 0.96 25.63
N SER A 234 10.18 0.69 26.63
CA SER A 234 9.12 1.57 27.13
C SER A 234 9.64 2.73 27.96
#